data_AF-A0A1I4Q8A6-F1
#
_entry.id   AF-A0A1I4Q8A6-F1
#
_cell.length_a   1.000
_cell.length_b   1.000
_cell.length_c   1.000
_cell.angle_alpha   90.00
_cell.angle_beta   90.00
_cell.angle_gamma   90.00
#
_symmetry.space_group_name_H-M   'P 1'
#
loop_
_entity.id
_entity.type
_entity.pdbx_description
1 polymer ?
#
loop_
_entity_poly.entity_id
_entity_poly.type
_entity_poly.pdbx_seq_one_letter_code
_entity_poly.pdbx_strand_id
1 'polypeptide(L)'
;MTMTIRFDTLKYAKRLEVAGIAPSHAEAYAHALSDALTNTVVAPGDLILLKADVTHCIEAVKQELTDSIEQALQKLIASLELSRQKLALGSELDRQELTTSIQLFSQEARAKFEFARQKLIAL
;
A
#
# COMPACT_ATOMS: atom_id res chain seq x y z
N MET A 1 3.12 -28.23 -15.04
CA MET A 1 2.75 -29.66 -15.08
C MET A 1 1.28 -29.77 -15.44
N THR A 2 0.97 -30.16 -16.67
CA THR A 2 -0.41 -30.34 -17.18
C THR A 2 -0.81 -31.80 -17.06
N MET A 3 -1.55 -32.18 -16.02
CA MET A 3 -2.20 -33.49 -15.93
C MET A 3 -3.65 -33.37 -16.41
N THR A 4 -3.84 -33.38 -17.73
CA THR A 4 -5.15 -33.72 -18.29
C THR A 4 -5.28 -35.24 -18.21
N ILE A 5 -6.14 -35.75 -17.32
CA ILE A 5 -6.52 -37.16 -17.32
C ILE A 5 -7.35 -37.38 -18.60
N ARG A 6 -6.69 -37.79 -19.69
CA ARG A 6 -7.38 -38.17 -20.93
C ARG A 6 -7.94 -39.57 -20.73
N PHE A 7 -9.16 -39.64 -20.20
CA PHE A 7 -9.90 -40.89 -20.10
C PHE A 7 -10.52 -41.22 -21.46
N ASP A 8 -10.04 -42.29 -22.08
CA ASP A 8 -10.56 -42.79 -23.35
C ASP A 8 -11.66 -43.82 -23.05
N THR A 9 -12.89 -43.35 -23.05
CA THR A 9 -14.12 -44.12 -22.76
C THR A 9 -14.22 -45.35 -23.67
N LEU A 10 -13.81 -45.22 -24.93
CA LEU A 10 -13.94 -46.24 -25.96
C LEU A 10 -12.87 -47.34 -25.80
N LYS A 11 -11.64 -46.95 -25.48
CA LYS A 11 -10.57 -47.89 -25.13
C LYS A 11 -10.84 -48.60 -23.81
N TYR A 12 -11.47 -47.94 -22.85
CA TYR A 12 -11.85 -48.53 -21.57
C TYR A 12 -12.98 -49.55 -21.73
N ALA A 13 -14.05 -49.22 -22.46
CA ALA A 13 -15.14 -50.14 -22.78
C ALA A 13 -14.63 -51.42 -23.47
N LYS A 14 -13.77 -51.28 -24.48
CA LYS A 14 -13.14 -52.44 -25.16
C LYS A 14 -12.33 -53.34 -24.22
N ARG A 15 -11.66 -52.77 -23.22
CA ARG A 15 -10.92 -53.57 -22.22
C ARG A 15 -11.85 -54.33 -21.28
N LEU A 16 -13.01 -53.76 -20.96
CA LEU A 16 -14.05 -54.43 -20.17
C LEU A 16 -14.70 -55.56 -20.96
N GLU A 17 -14.95 -55.37 -22.26
CA GLU A 17 -15.43 -56.42 -23.16
C GLU A 17 -14.45 -57.60 -23.25
N VAL A 18 -13.16 -57.32 -23.43
CA VAL A 18 -12.11 -58.36 -23.44
C VAL A 18 -12.02 -59.09 -22.09
N ALA A 19 -12.39 -58.43 -20.99
CA ALA A 19 -12.49 -59.03 -19.66
C ALA A 19 -13.79 -59.83 -19.43
N GLY A 20 -14.66 -59.94 -20.44
CA GLY A 20 -15.88 -60.75 -20.40
C GLY A 20 -17.14 -59.98 -19.96
N ILE A 21 -17.09 -58.66 -19.83
CA ILE A 21 -18.26 -57.83 -19.55
C ILE A 21 -19.06 -57.64 -20.85
N ALA A 22 -20.38 -57.79 -20.78
CA ALA A 22 -21.23 -57.57 -21.95
C ALA A 22 -21.08 -56.13 -22.50
N PRO A 23 -21.12 -55.92 -23.82
CA PRO A 23 -20.85 -54.62 -24.46
C PRO A 23 -21.67 -53.47 -23.88
N SER A 24 -22.96 -53.68 -23.68
CA SER A 24 -23.87 -52.68 -23.10
C SER A 24 -23.50 -52.26 -21.68
N HIS A 25 -23.00 -53.19 -20.86
CA HIS A 25 -22.52 -52.88 -19.51
C HIS A 25 -21.14 -52.23 -19.54
N ALA A 26 -20.25 -52.65 -20.45
CA ALA A 26 -18.93 -52.07 -20.63
C ALA A 26 -19.00 -50.59 -21.03
N GLU A 27 -19.90 -50.24 -21.95
CA GLU A 27 -20.18 -48.85 -22.33
C GLU A 27 -20.79 -48.05 -21.17
N ALA A 28 -21.75 -48.62 -20.44
CA ALA A 28 -22.36 -47.96 -19.28
C ALA A 28 -21.34 -47.67 -18.16
N TYR A 29 -20.44 -48.62 -17.85
CA TYR A 29 -19.37 -48.41 -16.88
C TYR A 29 -18.35 -47.37 -17.34
N ALA A 30 -18.01 -47.37 -18.64
CA ALA A 30 -17.11 -46.37 -19.20
C ALA A 30 -17.70 -44.96 -19.10
N HIS A 31 -18.98 -44.80 -19.42
CA HIS A 31 -19.69 -43.52 -19.29
C HIS A 31 -19.80 -43.09 -17.82
N ALA A 32 -20.19 -43.98 -16.91
CA ALA A 32 -20.29 -43.66 -15.49
C ALA A 32 -18.94 -43.20 -14.90
N LEU A 33 -17.84 -43.82 -15.31
CA LEU A 33 -16.49 -43.42 -14.88
C LEU A 33 -16.06 -42.09 -15.51
N SER A 34 -16.37 -41.87 -16.79
CA SER A 34 -16.11 -40.59 -17.46
C SER A 34 -16.84 -39.45 -16.77
N ASP A 35 -18.13 -39.63 -16.45
CA ASP A 35 -18.96 -38.63 -15.77
C ASP A 35 -18.52 -38.38 -14.33
N ALA A 36 -18.07 -39.43 -13.62
CA ALA A 36 -17.49 -39.27 -12.28
C ALA A 36 -16.18 -38.47 -12.33
N LEU A 37 -15.35 -38.68 -13.36
CA LEU A 37 -14.08 -37.97 -13.53
C LEU A 37 -14.27 -36.51 -13.95
N THR A 38 -15.25 -36.20 -14.80
CA THR A 38 -15.55 -34.81 -15.19
C THR A 38 -16.17 -33.99 -14.06
N ASN A 39 -17.00 -34.61 -13.21
CA ASN A 39 -17.65 -33.92 -12.09
C ASN A 39 -16.75 -33.72 -10.86
N THR A 40 -15.61 -34.42 -10.77
CA THR A 40 -14.72 -34.34 -9.59
C THR A 40 -13.43 -33.57 -9.85
N VAL A 41 -13.09 -33.29 -11.11
CA VAL A 41 -11.83 -32.64 -11.50
C VAL A 41 -12.11 -31.21 -11.94
N VAL A 42 -11.49 -30.24 -11.23
CA VAL A 42 -11.45 -28.84 -11.65
C VAL A 42 -10.92 -28.76 -13.08
N ALA A 43 -11.67 -28.13 -13.99
CA ALA A 43 -11.23 -28.02 -15.37
C ALA A 43 -9.98 -27.13 -15.44
N PRO A 44 -9.02 -27.41 -16.33
CA PRO A 44 -7.84 -26.54 -16.50
C PRO A 44 -8.21 -25.08 -16.79
N GLY A 45 -9.36 -24.84 -17.44
CA GLY A 45 -9.90 -23.50 -17.68
C GLY A 45 -10.23 -22.76 -16.39
N ASP A 46 -10.81 -23.44 -15.40
CA ASP A 46 -11.16 -22.83 -14.11
C ASP A 46 -9.91 -22.42 -13.34
N LEU A 47 -8.84 -23.21 -13.42
CA LEU A 47 -7.57 -22.88 -12.79
C LEU A 47 -6.86 -21.70 -13.49
N ILE A 48 -6.98 -21.59 -14.81
CA ILE A 48 -6.45 -20.45 -15.57
C ILE A 48 -7.22 -19.18 -15.19
N LEU A 49 -8.55 -19.26 -15.10
CA LEU A 49 -9.39 -18.15 -14.68
C LEU A 49 -9.03 -17.71 -13.25
N LEU A 50 -8.97 -18.66 -12.31
CA LEU A 50 -8.56 -18.39 -10.93
C LEU A 50 -7.17 -17.77 -10.85
N LYS A 51 -6.20 -18.25 -11.65
CA LYS A 51 -4.87 -17.65 -11.71
C LYS A 51 -4.93 -16.22 -12.22
N ALA A 52 -5.70 -15.93 -13.25
CA ALA A 52 -5.87 -14.58 -13.78
C ALA A 52 -6.48 -13.65 -12.72
N ASP A 53 -7.55 -14.09 -12.05
CA ASP A 53 -8.22 -13.34 -10.99
C ASP A 53 -7.29 -13.04 -9.81
N VAL A 54 -6.54 -14.04 -9.35
CA VAL A 54 -5.55 -13.88 -8.26
C VAL A 54 -4.43 -12.93 -8.69
N THR A 55 -3.95 -13.03 -9.92
CA THR A 55 -2.90 -12.14 -10.43
C THR A 55 -3.40 -10.69 -10.47
N HIS A 56 -4.62 -10.47 -10.96
CA HIS A 56 -5.24 -9.16 -11.01
C HIS A 56 -5.47 -8.57 -9.60
N CYS A 57 -5.93 -9.39 -8.65
CA CYS A 57 -6.10 -8.99 -7.26
C CYS A 57 -4.76 -8.58 -6.62
N ILE A 58 -3.69 -9.34 -6.86
CA ILE A 58 -2.34 -9.00 -6.38
C ILE A 58 -1.85 -7.68 -6.98
N GLU A 59 -2.08 -7.45 -8.27
CA GLU A 59 -1.71 -6.20 -8.95
C GLU A 59 -2.49 -5.01 -8.39
N ALA A 60 -3.80 -5.16 -8.17
CA ALA A 60 -4.64 -4.13 -7.57
C ALA A 60 -4.16 -3.76 -6.16
N VAL A 61 -3.90 -4.76 -5.30
CA VAL A 61 -3.39 -4.52 -3.93
C VAL A 61 -2.00 -3.86 -3.96
N LYS A 62 -1.13 -4.23 -4.90
CA LYS A 62 0.18 -3.57 -5.06
C LYS A 62 0.03 -2.10 -5.44
N GLN A 63 -0.90 -1.79 -6.35
CA GLN A 63 -1.16 -0.42 -6.76
C GLN A 63 -1.72 0.39 -5.59
N GLU A 64 -2.74 -0.12 -4.90
CA GLU A 64 -3.33 0.54 -3.72
C GLU A 64 -2.28 0.81 -2.63
N LEU A 65 -1.39 -0.14 -2.38
CA LEU A 65 -0.31 0.03 -1.42
C LEU A 65 0.68 1.13 -1.86
N THR A 66 1.02 1.16 -3.14
CA THR A 66 1.93 2.18 -3.70
C THR A 66 1.31 3.57 -3.57
N ASP A 67 0.04 3.72 -3.96
CA ASP A 67 -0.69 4.98 -3.86
C ASP A 67 -0.81 5.45 -2.40
N SER A 68 -1.09 4.53 -1.48
CA SER A 68 -1.17 4.81 -0.05
C SER A 68 0.16 5.29 0.53
N ILE A 69 1.27 4.67 0.13
CA ILE A 69 2.62 5.08 0.53
C ILE A 69 2.94 6.48 -0.02
N GLU A 70 2.65 6.75 -1.29
CA GLU A 70 2.89 8.07 -1.89
C GLU A 70 2.09 9.17 -1.18
N GLN A 71 0.81 8.92 -0.88
CA GLN A 71 -0.02 9.86 -0.13
C GLN A 71 0.52 10.10 1.28
N ALA A 72 0.99 9.05 1.96
CA ALA A 72 1.59 9.18 3.29
C ALA A 72 2.87 10.02 3.26
N LEU A 73 3.74 9.81 2.26
CA LEU A 73 4.95 10.59 2.05
C LEU A 73 4.63 12.06 1.76
N GLN A 74 3.67 12.35 0.89
CA GLN A 74 3.24 13.72 0.60
C GLN A 74 2.73 14.45 1.85
N LYS A 75 1.92 13.78 2.67
CA LYS A 75 1.43 14.34 3.95
C LYS A 75 2.58 14.62 4.92
N LEU A 76 3.55 13.71 5.01
CA LEU A 76 4.72 13.88 5.86
C LEU A 76 5.57 15.08 5.42
N ILE A 77 5.84 15.21 4.11
CA ILE A 77 6.57 16.33 3.53
C ILE A 77 5.87 17.65 3.84
N ALA A 78 4.57 17.75 3.57
CA ALA A 78 3.79 18.95 3.84
C ALA A 78 3.81 19.34 5.34
N SER A 79 3.72 18.34 6.23
CA SER A 79 3.80 18.57 7.68
C SER A 79 5.18 19.06 8.13
N LEU A 80 6.25 18.52 7.53
CA LEU A 80 7.62 18.96 7.81
C LEU A 80 7.87 20.38 7.31
N GLU A 81 7.40 20.73 6.11
CA GLU A 81 7.49 22.07 5.56
C GLU A 81 6.75 23.10 6.42
N LEU A 82 5.52 22.78 6.83
CA LEU A 82 4.74 23.61 7.75
C LEU A 82 5.48 23.82 9.09
N SER A 83 6.03 22.75 9.66
CA SER A 83 6.76 22.81 10.92
C SER A 83 8.02 23.66 10.79
N ARG A 84 8.75 23.52 9.69
CA ARG A 84 9.93 24.33 9.38
C ARG A 84 9.58 25.80 9.23
N GLN A 85 8.49 26.13 8.55
CA GLN A 85 8.02 27.50 8.40
C GLN A 85 7.64 28.12 9.74
N LYS A 86 6.94 27.38 10.60
CA LYS A 86 6.59 27.83 11.95
C LYS A 86 7.83 28.14 12.80
N LEU A 87 8.84 27.27 12.75
CA LEU A 87 10.10 27.49 13.47
C LEU A 87 10.85 28.71 12.95
N ALA A 88 10.92 28.90 11.63
CA ALA A 88 11.55 30.06 11.02
C ALA A 88 10.89 31.38 11.48
N LEU A 89 9.55 31.46 11.36
CA LEU A 89 8.79 32.63 11.78
C LEU A 89 8.92 32.89 13.29
N GLY A 90 8.87 31.84 14.11
CA GLY A 90 9.08 31.97 15.55
C GLY A 90 10.45 32.54 15.89
N SER A 91 11.52 32.01 15.29
CA SER A 91 12.87 32.53 15.52
C SER A 91 13.06 33.98 15.08
N GLU A 92 12.38 34.40 14.00
CA GLU A 92 12.44 35.77 13.51
C GLU A 92 11.71 36.74 14.43
N LEU A 93 10.55 36.32 14.95
CA LEU A 93 9.80 37.07 15.95
C LEU A 93 10.60 37.23 17.24
N ASP A 94 11.15 36.13 17.78
CA ASP A 94 11.99 36.15 19.00
C ASP A 94 13.18 37.11 18.82
N ARG A 95 13.82 37.08 17.64
CA ARG A 95 14.93 37.99 17.32
C ARG A 95 14.48 39.45 17.30
N GLN A 96 13.31 39.74 16.73
CA GLN A 96 12.75 41.08 16.67
C GLN A 96 12.42 41.60 18.07
N GLU A 97 11.76 40.79 18.91
CA GLU A 97 11.41 41.14 20.29
C GLU A 97 12.66 41.43 21.13
N LEU A 98 13.71 40.59 21.02
CA LEU A 98 14.99 40.84 21.68
C LEU A 98 15.64 42.14 21.20
N THR A 99 15.62 42.39 19.89
CA THR A 99 16.19 43.62 19.32
C THR A 99 15.49 44.86 19.85
N THR A 100 14.15 44.86 19.87
CA THR A 100 13.35 45.95 20.40
C THR A 100 13.60 46.16 21.89
N SER A 101 13.68 45.07 22.66
CA SER A 101 13.95 45.13 24.11
C SER A 101 15.32 45.74 24.41
N ILE A 102 16.37 45.35 23.66
CA ILE A 102 17.71 45.92 23.78
C ILE A 102 17.73 47.41 23.42
N GLN A 103 17.01 47.80 22.37
CA GLN A 103 16.91 49.20 21.95
C GLN A 103 16.23 50.06 23.02
N LEU A 104 15.12 49.59 23.58
CA LEU A 104 14.39 50.28 24.64
C LEU A 104 15.27 50.43 25.89
N PHE A 105 15.90 49.34 26.34
CA PHE A 105 16.81 49.36 27.48
C PHE A 105 17.96 50.36 27.28
N SER A 106 18.56 50.36 26.08
CA SER A 106 19.65 51.29 25.73
C SER A 106 19.18 52.75 25.76
N GLN A 107 17.96 53.03 25.29
CA GLN A 107 17.36 54.36 25.32
C GLN A 107 17.11 54.82 26.77
N GLU A 108 16.54 53.96 27.61
CA GLU A 108 16.31 54.24 29.03
C GLU A 108 17.61 54.49 29.78
N ALA A 109 18.64 53.68 29.54
CA ALA A 109 19.95 53.86 30.14
C ALA A 109 20.55 55.22 29.75
N ARG A 110 20.52 55.58 28.47
CA ARG A 110 20.99 56.89 27.98
C ARG A 110 20.25 58.05 28.63
N ALA A 111 18.91 57.96 28.73
CA ALA A 111 18.10 59.00 29.36
C ALA A 111 18.47 59.18 30.84
N LYS A 112 18.69 58.08 31.57
CA LYS A 112 19.13 58.12 32.98
C LYS A 112 20.52 58.75 33.13
N PHE A 113 21.47 58.42 32.24
CA PHE A 113 22.80 59.02 32.26
C PHE A 113 22.77 60.53 31.96
N GLU A 114 22.02 60.95 30.95
CA GLU A 114 21.86 62.37 30.62
C GLU A 114 21.23 63.14 31.80
N PHE A 115 20.19 62.58 32.42
CA PHE A 115 19.58 63.18 33.61
C PHE A 115 20.56 63.30 34.79
N ALA A 116 21.34 62.26 35.07
CA ALA A 116 22.35 62.29 36.12
C ALA A 116 23.44 63.34 35.84
N ARG A 117 23.89 63.44 34.58
CA ARG A 117 24.87 64.44 34.14
C ARG A 117 24.34 65.86 34.30
N GLN A 118 23.10 66.13 33.90
CA GLN A 118 22.46 67.44 34.07
C GLN A 118 22.39 67.86 35.54
N LYS A 119 22.02 66.93 36.44
CA LYS A 119 22.02 67.20 37.89
C LYS A 119 23.39 67.56 38.44
N LEU A 120 24.45 66.90 37.95
CA LEU A 120 25.82 67.12 38.43
C LEU A 120 26.37 68.49 38.00
N ILE A 121 25.98 68.98 36.82
CA ILE A 121 26.36 70.31 36.33
C ILE A 121 25.62 71.44 37.07
N ALA A 122 24.45 71.16 37.67
CA ALA A 122 23.62 72.14 38.36
C ALA A 122 23.96 72.33 39.86
N LEU A 123 24.94 71.59 40.38
CA LEU A 123 25.47 71.68 41.76
C LEU A 123 26.76 72.50 41.79
#